data_AF-A0A0F4RI77-F1
#
_entry.id   AF-A0A0F4RI77-F1
#
_cell.length_a   1.000
_cell.length_b   1.000
_cell.length_c   1.000
_cell.angle_alpha   90.00
_cell.angle_beta   90.00
_cell.angle_gamma   90.00
#
_symmetry.space_group_name_H-M   'P 1'
#
loop_
_entity.id
_entity.type
_entity.pdbx_description
1 polymer ?
#
loop_
_entity_poly.entity_id
_entity_poly.type
_entity_poly.pdbx_seq_one_letter_code
_entity_poly.pdbx_strand_id
1 'polypeptide(L)'
;MLAILGLIGVTMSAVMLIDPDDDDTEPSDPSTDEDQSADAMADDDIVPMHEFFDETDPDMIVFSGEENDAVTGGSGEDHIDGEGGDDILSGGAGDDEIHGGSGNDMIAGNAGNDHLFGHIGDDTIDGNAGDDQINGGDGNDLIEGGDGNDQILGSYGDDILRGGDGADTLHGGAGNDLIEDRADNIRDFLNGGAGNDTLMGGQDDVLNGGTGADKFVLSNDGMSIIQDFDAAEDTIEISYTGAEPALTTEQSQDGLVLLADGQAVAVFSNLDTLDMSLVQLVST
;
A
#
# COMPACT_ATOMS: atom_id res chain seq x y z
N MET A 1 28.56 -56.08 -6.15
CA MET A 1 29.29 -57.32 -5.79
C MET A 1 30.79 -57.03 -5.81
N LEU A 2 31.37 -56.57 -4.70
CA LEU A 2 32.67 -57.02 -4.16
C LEU A 2 32.90 -56.31 -2.81
N ALA A 3 33.30 -57.04 -1.78
CA ALA A 3 33.82 -56.47 -0.54
C ALA A 3 35.35 -56.46 -0.59
N ILE A 4 36.02 -55.90 0.41
CA ILE A 4 37.12 -56.56 1.15
C ILE A 4 37.50 -55.74 2.39
N LEU A 5 37.65 -56.47 3.51
CA LEU A 5 38.11 -55.99 4.81
C LEU A 5 39.65 -55.97 4.86
N GLY A 6 40.26 -55.04 5.62
CA GLY A 6 41.72 -54.94 5.77
C GLY A 6 42.17 -54.62 7.19
N LEU A 7 42.20 -55.63 8.05
CA LEU A 7 42.70 -55.57 9.43
C LEU A 7 44.24 -55.61 9.46
N ILE A 8 44.90 -54.90 10.38
CA ILE A 8 46.16 -55.30 11.06
C ILE A 8 46.36 -54.36 12.27
N GLY A 9 46.67 -54.95 13.44
CA GLY A 9 47.10 -54.22 14.63
C GLY A 9 48.57 -54.51 14.98
N VAL A 10 49.13 -53.74 15.92
CA VAL A 10 50.44 -54.00 16.54
C VAL A 10 50.29 -53.90 18.07
N THR A 11 51.06 -54.69 18.82
CA THR A 11 50.79 -55.10 20.21
C THR A 11 51.95 -54.83 21.17
N MET A 12 51.64 -54.53 22.45
CA MET A 12 52.50 -54.72 23.66
C MET A 12 53.81 -53.88 23.72
N SER A 13 54.50 -53.58 24.84
CA SER A 13 54.36 -53.71 26.32
C SER A 13 55.54 -52.94 26.98
N ALA A 14 55.67 -52.61 28.27
CA ALA A 14 54.84 -52.53 29.49
C ALA A 14 55.75 -51.96 30.64
N VAL A 15 55.37 -52.11 31.93
CA VAL A 15 56.20 -51.92 33.17
C VAL A 15 56.42 -50.43 33.57
N MET A 16 55.71 -49.86 34.56
CA MET A 16 55.82 -49.99 36.03
C MET A 16 57.11 -49.39 36.65
N LEU A 17 56.96 -48.30 37.41
CA LEU A 17 57.48 -48.14 38.78
C LEU A 17 56.57 -47.18 39.57
N ILE A 18 56.32 -47.51 40.84
CA ILE A 18 55.75 -46.64 41.88
C ILE A 18 56.84 -46.53 42.95
N ASP A 19 57.03 -45.35 43.53
CA ASP A 19 57.68 -45.17 44.84
C ASP A 19 56.89 -44.10 45.63
N PRO A 20 56.55 -44.30 46.91
CA PRO A 20 55.67 -43.42 47.68
C PRO A 20 56.41 -42.58 48.75
N ASP A 21 55.67 -41.65 49.37
CA ASP A 21 56.04 -40.84 50.54
C ASP A 21 57.20 -39.82 50.27
N ASP A 22 57.28 -38.63 50.86
CA ASP A 22 56.52 -37.96 51.93
C ASP A 22 56.74 -36.41 51.85
N ASP A 23 56.16 -35.68 52.79
CA ASP A 23 56.52 -34.35 53.33
C ASP A 23 55.59 -33.15 52.99
N ASP A 24 54.94 -32.66 54.05
CA ASP A 24 53.95 -31.58 54.09
C ASP A 24 54.59 -30.19 53.99
N THR A 25 54.12 -29.34 53.06
CA THR A 25 53.98 -27.89 53.33
C THR A 25 52.80 -27.28 52.56
N GLU A 26 51.69 -27.06 53.26
CA GLU A 26 50.75 -25.96 52.96
C GLU A 26 51.04 -24.78 53.92
N PRO A 27 50.83 -23.51 53.54
CA PRO A 27 49.45 -23.04 53.32
C PRO A 27 49.21 -21.95 52.25
N SER A 28 47.95 -21.94 51.78
CA SER A 28 47.13 -20.77 51.39
C SER A 28 47.62 -19.76 50.34
N ASP A 29 47.07 -19.89 49.12
CA ASP A 29 46.68 -18.75 48.27
C ASP A 29 45.45 -19.13 47.41
N PRO A 30 44.28 -18.46 47.54
CA PRO A 30 43.09 -18.76 46.75
C PRO A 30 43.04 -17.91 45.47
N SER A 31 43.68 -18.38 44.40
CA SER A 31 43.39 -17.93 43.03
C SER A 31 43.36 -19.12 42.06
N THR A 32 42.14 -19.56 41.73
CA THR A 32 41.91 -20.53 40.65
C THR A 32 41.94 -19.80 39.31
N ASP A 33 43.06 -19.92 38.59
CA ASP A 33 42.98 -20.01 37.13
C ASP A 33 42.29 -21.34 36.79
N GLU A 34 41.15 -21.30 36.09
CA GLU A 34 40.79 -22.41 35.20
C GLU A 34 40.65 -21.89 33.77
N ASP A 35 41.40 -22.58 32.91
CA ASP A 35 41.58 -22.33 31.49
C ASP A 35 40.33 -22.70 30.68
N GLN A 36 40.21 -22.11 29.50
CA GLN A 36 39.10 -22.32 28.58
C GLN A 36 39.19 -23.71 27.94
N SER A 37 38.19 -24.58 28.12
CA SER A 37 37.76 -25.46 27.01
C SER A 37 36.40 -26.13 27.21
N ALA A 38 35.55 -25.93 26.20
CA ALA A 38 34.46 -26.83 25.80
C ALA A 38 33.40 -27.19 26.86
N ASP A 39 32.46 -26.26 27.07
CA ASP A 39 31.07 -26.66 27.24
C ASP A 39 30.22 -26.09 26.07
N ALA A 40 29.13 -26.77 25.76
CA ALA A 40 28.37 -26.77 24.51
C ALA A 40 28.30 -25.46 23.67
N MET A 41 28.63 -25.55 22.38
CA MET A 41 28.02 -24.68 21.35
C MET A 41 26.62 -25.21 21.03
N ALA A 42 25.65 -24.71 21.78
CA ALA A 42 24.20 -24.74 21.58
C ALA A 42 23.72 -23.40 22.17
N ASP A 43 22.73 -22.70 21.64
CA ASP A 43 21.82 -22.89 20.50
C ASP A 43 21.32 -21.47 20.15
N ASP A 44 20.85 -21.21 18.93
CA ASP A 44 20.17 -19.95 18.52
C ASP A 44 20.56 -18.64 19.25
N ASP A 45 21.65 -18.00 18.80
CA ASP A 45 21.71 -16.51 18.76
C ASP A 45 20.99 -16.00 17.48
N ILE A 46 19.91 -16.69 17.06
CA ILE A 46 18.87 -16.05 16.26
C ILE A 46 18.07 -15.19 17.23
N VAL A 47 18.56 -13.97 17.43
CA VAL A 47 17.77 -12.91 18.04
C VAL A 47 16.56 -12.72 17.11
N PRO A 48 15.31 -12.89 17.57
CA PRO A 48 14.17 -12.44 16.78
C PRO A 48 14.36 -10.94 16.51
N MET A 49 14.22 -10.53 15.24
CA MET A 49 14.49 -9.16 14.74
C MET A 49 13.38 -8.17 15.14
N HIS A 50 12.83 -8.32 16.33
CA HIS A 50 11.75 -7.48 16.85
C HIS A 50 12.39 -6.38 17.74
N GLU A 51 12.20 -5.13 17.32
CA GLU A 51 12.53 -3.89 18.04
C GLU A 51 14.03 -3.52 18.18
N PHE A 52 14.56 -2.81 17.18
CA PHE A 52 15.74 -1.94 17.35
C PHE A 52 15.30 -0.51 17.75
N PHE A 53 14.72 -0.35 18.94
CA PHE A 53 14.45 0.98 19.50
C PHE A 53 15.73 1.65 20.03
N ASP A 54 16.25 2.64 19.31
CA ASP A 54 17.09 3.68 19.92
C ASP A 54 16.19 4.88 20.25
N GLU A 55 15.83 5.07 21.54
CA GLU A 55 15.01 6.21 22.00
C GLU A 55 15.68 7.61 21.76
N THR A 56 16.81 7.67 21.06
CA THR A 56 17.44 8.92 20.60
C THR A 56 17.45 9.12 19.09
N ASP A 57 17.10 8.10 18.31
CA ASP A 57 16.76 8.24 16.89
C ASP A 57 15.24 8.49 16.79
N PRO A 58 14.80 9.53 16.06
CA PRO A 58 13.39 9.68 15.71
C PRO A 58 12.92 8.57 14.76
N ASP A 59 13.81 8.08 13.91
CA ASP A 59 13.52 7.18 12.79
C ASP A 59 13.53 5.70 13.26
N MET A 60 12.40 5.00 13.13
CA MET A 60 12.24 3.58 13.53
C MET A 60 12.29 2.62 12.34
N ILE A 61 12.65 1.36 12.62
CA ILE A 61 12.47 0.23 11.69
C ILE A 61 11.78 -0.91 12.46
N VAL A 62 10.56 -1.28 12.04
CA VAL A 62 9.70 -2.26 12.72
C VAL A 62 9.31 -3.40 11.78
N PHE A 63 9.35 -4.63 12.29
CA PHE A 63 8.81 -5.85 11.68
C PHE A 63 7.92 -6.54 12.72
N SER A 64 6.60 -6.60 12.53
CA SER A 64 5.65 -7.11 13.54
C SER A 64 5.59 -8.63 13.57
N GLY A 65 5.22 -9.29 12.46
CA GLY A 65 5.33 -10.74 12.31
C GLY A 65 4.15 -11.40 11.60
N GLU A 66 3.72 -12.58 12.08
CA GLU A 66 2.60 -13.33 11.47
C GLU A 66 1.35 -13.43 12.38
N GLU A 67 1.15 -12.44 13.26
CA GLU A 67 -0.04 -12.27 14.11
C GLU A 67 -0.57 -10.83 13.99
N ASN A 68 -1.86 -10.61 14.27
CA ASN A 68 -2.47 -9.26 14.25
C ASN A 68 -1.79 -8.31 15.26
N ASP A 69 -1.11 -7.30 14.75
CA ASP A 69 -0.31 -6.35 15.53
C ASP A 69 -0.83 -4.91 15.48
N ALA A 70 -0.23 -4.04 16.31
CA ALA A 70 -0.58 -2.63 16.39
C ALA A 70 0.69 -1.78 16.61
N VAL A 71 1.12 -1.09 15.55
CA VAL A 71 2.40 -0.38 15.47
C VAL A 71 2.18 1.13 15.33
N THR A 72 3.11 1.92 15.86
CA THR A 72 3.17 3.37 15.64
C THR A 72 4.64 3.81 15.57
N GLY A 73 5.05 4.47 14.49
CA GLY A 73 6.40 5.03 14.32
C GLY A 73 6.63 6.22 15.26
N GLY A 74 5.84 7.27 15.05
CA GLY A 74 5.59 8.33 16.01
C GLY A 74 6.10 9.70 15.56
N SER A 75 7.40 9.85 15.34
CA SER A 75 7.95 11.09 14.75
C SER A 75 9.37 10.90 14.24
N GLY A 76 9.56 10.89 12.93
CA GLY A 76 10.80 10.56 12.24
C GLY A 76 10.52 10.31 10.76
N GLU A 77 11.48 9.73 10.04
CA GLU A 77 11.21 9.00 8.80
C GLU A 77 11.15 7.50 9.19
N ASP A 78 9.96 6.97 9.48
CA ASP A 78 9.74 5.62 10.03
C ASP A 78 9.55 4.57 8.91
N HIS A 79 10.09 3.36 9.09
CA HIS A 79 9.84 2.20 8.21
C HIS A 79 9.14 1.06 8.97
N ILE A 80 7.93 0.70 8.54
CA ILE A 80 7.06 -0.25 9.24
C ILE A 80 6.64 -1.37 8.28
N ASP A 81 6.87 -2.63 8.66
CA ASP A 81 6.44 -3.83 7.93
C ASP A 81 5.55 -4.69 8.84
N GLY A 82 4.29 -4.86 8.44
CA GLY A 82 3.29 -5.70 9.10
C GLY A 82 3.61 -7.20 9.00
N GLU A 83 4.28 -7.60 7.91
CA GLU A 83 4.50 -8.98 7.44
C GLU A 83 3.18 -9.77 7.18
N GLY A 84 2.38 -10.07 8.19
CA GLY A 84 1.10 -10.78 8.04
C GLY A 84 0.23 -10.84 9.29
N GLY A 85 -1.06 -10.57 9.11
CA GLY A 85 -2.00 -10.31 10.20
C GLY A 85 -3.19 -9.54 9.64
N ASP A 86 -4.13 -9.15 10.50
CA ASP A 86 -4.98 -7.99 10.18
C ASP A 86 -4.50 -6.89 11.13
N ASP A 87 -3.63 -6.01 10.65
CA ASP A 87 -2.79 -5.12 11.44
C ASP A 87 -3.34 -3.69 11.55
N ILE A 88 -2.80 -2.94 12.52
CA ILE A 88 -3.06 -1.51 12.68
C ILE A 88 -1.73 -0.77 12.68
N LEU A 89 -1.40 -0.14 11.56
CA LEU A 89 -0.11 0.52 11.33
C LEU A 89 -0.30 2.03 11.22
N SER A 90 0.59 2.79 11.85
CA SER A 90 0.57 4.25 11.87
C SER A 90 2.00 4.77 11.75
N GLY A 91 2.26 5.65 10.79
CA GLY A 91 3.54 6.35 10.66
C GLY A 91 3.66 7.37 11.80
N GLY A 92 3.20 8.59 11.56
CA GLY A 92 2.80 9.52 12.60
C GLY A 92 3.16 10.97 12.33
N ALA A 93 4.44 11.27 12.06
CA ALA A 93 4.90 12.63 11.79
C ALA A 93 6.31 12.68 11.19
N GLY A 94 6.37 13.01 9.90
CA GLY A 94 7.54 12.90 9.03
C GLY A 94 7.22 11.95 7.87
N ASP A 95 8.13 11.82 6.92
CA ASP A 95 7.86 11.12 5.65
C ASP A 95 8.11 9.59 5.85
N ASP A 96 7.03 8.82 6.02
CA ASP A 96 7.07 7.43 6.50
C ASP A 96 6.88 6.38 5.36
N GLU A 97 7.43 5.17 5.50
CA GLU A 97 7.24 4.03 4.57
C GLU A 97 6.59 2.84 5.30
N ILE A 98 5.34 2.50 4.93
CA ILE A 98 4.52 1.50 5.63
C ILE A 98 4.05 0.41 4.68
N HIS A 99 4.27 -0.84 5.08
CA HIS A 99 3.84 -2.05 4.40
C HIS A 99 2.88 -2.82 5.32
N GLY A 100 1.65 -3.08 4.89
CA GLY A 100 0.69 -3.98 5.58
C GLY A 100 1.16 -5.43 5.51
N GLY A 101 1.05 -6.04 4.34
CA GLY A 101 1.73 -7.29 4.01
C GLY A 101 0.77 -8.40 3.60
N SER A 102 0.09 -9.04 4.56
CA SER A 102 -0.89 -10.08 4.21
C SER A 102 -1.98 -10.34 5.27
N GLY A 103 -3.22 -10.10 4.86
CA GLY A 103 -4.43 -10.03 5.67
C GLY A 103 -5.00 -8.61 5.59
N ASN A 104 -6.01 -8.25 6.39
CA ASN A 104 -6.80 -7.05 6.13
C ASN A 104 -6.36 -5.87 7.01
N ASP A 105 -5.46 -5.03 6.49
CA ASP A 105 -4.72 -4.06 7.27
C ASP A 105 -5.38 -2.68 7.34
N MET A 106 -5.13 -1.96 8.44
CA MET A 106 -5.52 -0.56 8.61
C MET A 106 -4.27 0.31 8.74
N ILE A 107 -3.97 1.07 7.69
CA ILE A 107 -2.73 1.86 7.53
C ILE A 107 -3.08 3.35 7.57
N ALA A 108 -2.34 4.12 8.37
CA ALA A 108 -2.41 5.58 8.40
C ALA A 108 -1.02 6.22 8.28
N GLY A 109 -0.80 7.06 7.26
CA GLY A 109 0.43 7.85 7.13
C GLY A 109 0.54 8.90 8.24
N ASN A 110 -0.46 9.78 8.27
CA ASN A 110 -0.76 10.85 9.23
C ASN A 110 -0.26 12.25 8.82
N ALA A 111 1.05 12.48 8.74
CA ALA A 111 1.58 13.85 8.62
C ALA A 111 3.02 13.86 8.06
N GLY A 112 3.12 13.74 6.76
CA GLY A 112 4.34 13.53 6.00
C GLY A 112 4.00 13.30 4.54
N ASN A 113 5.00 13.11 3.68
CA ASN A 113 4.78 12.66 2.31
C ASN A 113 5.05 11.15 2.29
N ASP A 114 4.02 10.38 2.57
CA ASP A 114 4.13 9.00 3.01
C ASP A 114 4.07 8.01 1.83
N HIS A 115 4.67 6.83 2.04
CA HIS A 115 4.72 5.72 1.10
C HIS A 115 3.97 4.52 1.69
N LEU A 116 2.71 4.31 1.28
CA LEU A 116 1.80 3.37 1.91
C LEU A 116 1.45 2.21 0.98
N PHE A 117 1.61 0.97 1.45
CA PHE A 117 1.39 -0.25 0.67
C PHE A 117 0.57 -1.28 1.47
N GLY A 118 -0.64 -1.63 1.01
CA GLY A 118 -1.47 -2.68 1.64
C GLY A 118 -0.92 -4.10 1.38
N HIS A 119 -0.66 -4.40 0.11
CA HIS A 119 -0.18 -5.67 -0.46
C HIS A 119 -1.24 -6.74 -0.72
N ILE A 120 -1.68 -7.52 0.27
CA ILE A 120 -2.59 -8.67 0.04
C ILE A 120 -3.67 -8.71 1.13
N GLY A 121 -4.80 -8.07 0.88
CA GLY A 121 -5.87 -7.90 1.87
C GLY A 121 -7.07 -7.19 1.25
N ASP A 122 -8.21 -7.13 1.96
CA ASP A 122 -9.13 -6.01 1.73
C ASP A 122 -8.76 -4.93 2.75
N ASP A 123 -7.90 -3.99 2.34
CA ASP A 123 -7.19 -3.06 3.21
C ASP A 123 -7.93 -1.72 3.37
N THR A 124 -7.54 -0.94 4.37
CA THR A 124 -8.01 0.44 4.58
C THR A 124 -6.82 1.36 4.80
N ILE A 125 -6.57 2.27 3.86
CA ILE A 125 -5.39 3.13 3.83
C ILE A 125 -5.81 4.61 3.81
N ASP A 126 -5.21 5.40 4.70
CA ASP A 126 -5.51 6.82 4.88
C ASP A 126 -4.20 7.63 4.97
N GLY A 127 -3.83 8.35 3.90
CA GLY A 127 -2.62 9.18 3.85
C GLY A 127 -2.61 10.31 4.88
N ASN A 128 -3.80 10.92 5.06
CA ASN A 128 -4.10 12.10 5.87
C ASN A 128 -3.53 13.43 5.33
N ALA A 129 -2.21 13.66 5.35
CA ALA A 129 -1.68 15.02 5.16
C ALA A 129 -0.23 15.11 4.67
N GLY A 130 -0.08 15.21 3.36
CA GLY A 130 1.12 15.54 2.59
C GLY A 130 0.96 15.10 1.14
N ASP A 131 2.03 15.12 0.33
CA ASP A 131 1.95 14.64 -1.06
C ASP A 131 2.20 13.11 -1.10
N ASP A 132 1.17 12.29 -0.86
CA ASP A 132 1.30 10.87 -0.55
C ASP A 132 1.40 9.95 -1.78
N GLN A 133 2.01 8.76 -1.60
CA GLN A 133 2.08 7.68 -2.58
C GLN A 133 1.48 6.40 -1.98
N ILE A 134 0.30 6.03 -2.47
CA ILE A 134 -0.49 4.93 -1.92
C ILE A 134 -0.74 3.85 -2.97
N ASN A 135 -0.54 2.59 -2.58
CA ASN A 135 -0.90 1.42 -3.37
C ASN A 135 -1.67 0.42 -2.48
N GLY A 136 -2.89 0.05 -2.88
CA GLY A 136 -3.68 -0.99 -2.25
C GLY A 136 -3.00 -2.35 -2.40
N GLY A 137 -3.33 -3.09 -3.46
CA GLY A 137 -2.60 -4.30 -3.84
C GLY A 137 -3.49 -5.36 -4.49
N ASP A 138 -3.51 -6.55 -3.88
CA ASP A 138 -4.35 -7.69 -4.26
C ASP A 138 -5.52 -7.82 -3.25
N GLY A 139 -6.66 -7.21 -3.54
CA GLY A 139 -7.93 -7.34 -2.81
C GLY A 139 -8.80 -6.09 -2.97
N ASN A 140 -9.87 -5.92 -2.19
CA ASN A 140 -10.85 -4.84 -2.42
C ASN A 140 -10.64 -3.69 -1.43
N ASP A 141 -9.85 -2.71 -1.82
CA ASP A 141 -9.28 -1.74 -0.90
C ASP A 141 -10.12 -0.47 -0.74
N LEU A 142 -10.02 0.17 0.43
CA LEU A 142 -10.55 1.50 0.69
C LEU A 142 -9.40 2.47 0.92
N ILE A 143 -9.21 3.42 0.00
CA ILE A 143 -8.09 4.34 0.02
C ILE A 143 -8.56 5.80 0.01
N GLU A 144 -8.06 6.60 0.94
CA GLU A 144 -8.24 8.05 1.03
C GLU A 144 -6.85 8.71 1.09
N GLY A 145 -6.58 9.66 0.19
CA GLY A 145 -5.32 10.43 0.16
C GLY A 145 -5.28 11.43 1.31
N GLY A 146 -6.01 12.54 1.18
CA GLY A 146 -6.25 13.50 2.26
C GLY A 146 -5.99 14.96 1.87
N ASP A 147 -5.18 15.67 2.64
CA ASP A 147 -4.70 17.03 2.34
C ASP A 147 -3.37 16.92 1.55
N GLY A 148 -3.36 17.02 0.21
CA GLY A 148 -2.17 16.58 -0.54
C GLY A 148 -2.08 16.90 -2.04
N ASN A 149 -1.22 16.15 -2.74
CA ASN A 149 -1.20 16.00 -4.20
C ASN A 149 -0.86 14.53 -4.47
N ASP A 150 -1.87 13.68 -4.32
CA ASP A 150 -1.67 12.28 -4.00
C ASP A 150 -1.58 11.41 -5.25
N GLN A 151 -0.84 10.31 -5.15
CA GLN A 151 -0.72 9.30 -6.18
C GLN A 151 -1.25 7.97 -5.65
N ILE A 152 -2.46 7.61 -6.08
CA ILE A 152 -3.19 6.45 -5.56
C ILE A 152 -3.37 5.39 -6.65
N LEU A 153 -3.04 4.15 -6.32
CA LEU A 153 -3.25 2.96 -7.15
C LEU A 153 -4.01 1.90 -6.34
N GLY A 154 -5.19 1.46 -6.80
CA GLY A 154 -5.91 0.32 -6.18
C GLY A 154 -5.21 -1.02 -6.46
N SER A 155 -4.79 -1.22 -7.72
CA SER A 155 -4.13 -2.41 -8.28
C SER A 155 -5.09 -3.53 -8.73
N TYR A 156 -5.53 -4.44 -7.86
CA TYR A 156 -6.31 -5.64 -8.21
C TYR A 156 -7.45 -5.95 -7.23
N GLY A 157 -8.61 -5.35 -7.44
CA GLY A 157 -9.88 -5.75 -6.84
C GLY A 157 -11.00 -4.81 -7.25
N ASP A 158 -12.15 -4.87 -6.59
CA ASP A 158 -13.21 -3.88 -6.77
C ASP A 158 -12.98 -2.73 -5.75
N ASP A 159 -12.12 -1.76 -6.09
CA ASP A 159 -11.55 -0.79 -5.14
C ASP A 159 -12.41 0.47 -4.93
N ILE A 160 -12.20 1.17 -3.82
CA ILE A 160 -12.80 2.50 -3.54
C ILE A 160 -11.68 3.50 -3.26
N LEU A 161 -11.50 4.47 -4.17
CA LEU A 161 -10.42 5.46 -4.12
C LEU A 161 -10.97 6.89 -3.96
N ARG A 162 -10.32 7.70 -3.13
CA ARG A 162 -10.56 9.14 -2.97
C ARG A 162 -9.23 9.89 -2.90
N GLY A 163 -9.12 11.00 -3.64
CA GLY A 163 -7.94 11.88 -3.61
C GLY A 163 -8.01 12.71 -2.35
N GLY A 164 -8.69 13.86 -2.44
CA GLY A 164 -8.97 14.71 -1.31
C GLY A 164 -8.87 16.19 -1.68
N ASP A 165 -8.34 16.99 -0.76
CA ASP A 165 -8.02 18.41 -1.01
C ASP A 165 -6.65 18.45 -1.72
N GLY A 166 -6.64 18.32 -3.06
CA GLY A 166 -5.37 18.11 -3.77
C GLY A 166 -5.35 18.37 -5.28
N ALA A 167 -4.38 17.77 -5.96
CA ALA A 167 -4.27 17.77 -7.42
C ALA A 167 -3.83 16.37 -7.85
N ASP A 168 -4.77 15.46 -7.73
CA ASP A 168 -4.47 14.07 -7.42
C ASP A 168 -4.42 13.21 -8.69
N THR A 169 -3.80 12.04 -8.58
CA THR A 169 -3.71 11.05 -9.65
C THR A 169 -4.16 9.70 -9.12
N LEU A 170 -5.37 9.29 -9.50
CA LEU A 170 -6.03 8.08 -9.05
C LEU A 170 -6.14 7.06 -10.19
N HIS A 171 -5.75 5.83 -9.92
CA HIS A 171 -5.88 4.71 -10.84
C HIS A 171 -6.49 3.52 -10.10
N GLY A 172 -7.68 3.06 -10.49
CA GLY A 172 -8.31 1.85 -9.94
C GLY A 172 -7.41 0.64 -10.18
N GLY A 173 -7.36 0.20 -11.44
CA GLY A 173 -6.40 -0.79 -11.91
C GLY A 173 -7.10 -1.92 -12.64
N ALA A 174 -7.50 -2.96 -11.90
CA ALA A 174 -8.08 -4.18 -12.47
C ALA A 174 -9.15 -4.80 -11.57
N GLY A 175 -10.34 -4.19 -11.57
CA GLY A 175 -11.61 -4.77 -11.15
C GLY A 175 -12.72 -3.80 -11.51
N ASN A 176 -13.75 -3.63 -10.68
CA ASN A 176 -14.86 -2.71 -10.95
C ASN A 176 -14.82 -1.57 -9.93
N ASP A 177 -14.03 -0.55 -10.26
CA ASP A 177 -13.54 0.41 -9.27
C ASP A 177 -14.50 1.60 -9.09
N LEU A 178 -14.51 2.17 -7.89
CA LEU A 178 -15.26 3.38 -7.55
C LEU A 178 -14.28 4.48 -7.17
N ILE A 179 -14.12 5.46 -8.06
CA ILE A 179 -13.22 6.60 -7.85
C ILE A 179 -14.07 7.83 -7.54
N GLU A 180 -14.11 8.24 -6.27
CA GLU A 180 -14.90 9.36 -5.74
C GLU A 180 -14.01 10.54 -5.35
N ASP A 181 -13.76 11.45 -6.29
CA ASP A 181 -13.02 12.67 -6.03
C ASP A 181 -13.94 13.88 -6.07
N ARG A 182 -14.11 14.56 -4.93
CA ARG A 182 -15.18 15.56 -4.75
C ARG A 182 -14.88 16.63 -3.69
N ALA A 183 -13.68 16.65 -3.11
CA ALA A 183 -13.43 17.51 -1.96
C ALA A 183 -13.36 18.99 -2.35
N ASP A 184 -12.69 19.31 -3.47
CA ASP A 184 -12.45 20.69 -3.88
C ASP A 184 -12.84 21.09 -5.34
N ASN A 185 -12.03 21.94 -5.98
CA ASN A 185 -12.24 22.49 -7.34
C ASN A 185 -10.88 22.64 -8.07
N ILE A 186 -9.89 21.83 -7.70
CA ILE A 186 -8.62 21.68 -8.42
C ILE A 186 -8.90 20.67 -9.56
N ARG A 187 -7.86 20.19 -10.27
CA ARG A 187 -8.03 19.23 -11.37
C ARG A 187 -7.26 17.98 -11.05
N ASP A 188 -7.99 16.90 -11.04
CA ASP A 188 -7.48 15.57 -10.76
C ASP A 188 -7.46 14.72 -12.03
N PHE A 189 -6.72 13.62 -11.97
CA PHE A 189 -6.54 12.66 -13.05
C PHE A 189 -7.03 11.29 -12.59
N LEU A 190 -8.24 10.92 -13.01
CA LEU A 190 -8.89 9.66 -12.64
C LEU A 190 -8.83 8.68 -13.82
N ASN A 191 -8.36 7.46 -13.55
CA ASN A 191 -8.31 6.37 -14.51
C ASN A 191 -8.94 5.12 -13.88
N GLY A 192 -10.02 4.57 -14.45
CA GLY A 192 -10.61 3.32 -13.97
C GLY A 192 -9.62 2.17 -14.15
N GLY A 193 -9.38 1.81 -15.41
CA GLY A 193 -8.34 0.87 -15.79
C GLY A 193 -8.93 -0.31 -16.56
N ALA A 194 -9.36 -1.36 -15.87
CA ALA A 194 -9.78 -2.60 -16.49
C ALA A 194 -10.92 -3.32 -15.75
N GLY A 195 -12.13 -2.76 -15.83
CA GLY A 195 -13.36 -3.52 -15.62
C GLY A 195 -14.64 -2.77 -15.95
N ASN A 196 -15.39 -2.29 -14.97
CA ASN A 196 -16.64 -1.55 -15.23
C ASN A 196 -16.75 -0.44 -14.19
N ASP A 197 -15.99 0.61 -14.42
CA ASP A 197 -15.55 1.51 -13.37
C ASP A 197 -16.51 2.70 -13.24
N THR A 198 -16.64 3.24 -12.04
CA THR A 198 -17.46 4.42 -11.76
C THR A 198 -16.56 5.59 -11.38
N LEU A 199 -16.36 6.51 -12.31
CA LEU A 199 -15.51 7.69 -12.13
C LEU A 199 -16.37 8.90 -11.78
N MET A 200 -16.06 9.54 -10.66
CA MET A 200 -16.83 10.62 -10.08
C MET A 200 -15.88 11.73 -9.61
N GLY A 201 -15.24 12.44 -10.55
CA GLY A 201 -14.15 13.40 -10.27
C GLY A 201 -14.55 14.81 -9.83
N GLY A 202 -15.84 15.18 -9.91
CA GLY A 202 -16.26 16.51 -9.49
C GLY A 202 -16.20 17.56 -10.61
N GLN A 203 -15.24 18.48 -10.55
CA GLN A 203 -15.25 19.73 -11.35
C GLN A 203 -13.90 20.01 -12.06
N ASP A 204 -13.93 20.03 -13.40
CA ASP A 204 -12.81 20.42 -14.30
C ASP A 204 -11.68 19.37 -14.48
N ASP A 205 -11.96 18.14 -14.07
CA ASP A 205 -11.08 16.95 -13.98
C ASP A 205 -10.74 16.32 -15.34
N VAL A 206 -9.84 15.33 -15.33
CA VAL A 206 -9.55 14.46 -16.47
C VAL A 206 -9.90 13.01 -16.13
N LEU A 207 -10.87 12.46 -16.86
CA LEU A 207 -11.42 11.13 -16.64
C LEU A 207 -11.05 10.19 -17.81
N ASN A 208 -10.65 8.97 -17.47
CA ASN A 208 -10.33 7.89 -18.40
C ASN A 208 -10.98 6.60 -17.87
N GLY A 209 -11.88 5.99 -18.64
CA GLY A 209 -12.55 4.75 -18.22
C GLY A 209 -11.57 3.58 -18.24
N GLY A 210 -10.91 3.39 -19.38
CA GLY A 210 -9.92 2.36 -19.62
C GLY A 210 -10.46 1.28 -20.55
N THR A 211 -10.80 0.12 -19.99
CA THR A 211 -11.40 -0.98 -20.77
C THR A 211 -12.55 -1.66 -20.04
N GLY A 212 -13.75 -1.49 -20.60
CA GLY A 212 -14.95 -2.25 -20.28
C GLY A 212 -16.17 -1.36 -20.40
N ALA A 213 -17.14 -1.44 -19.47
CA ALA A 213 -18.38 -0.67 -19.56
C ALA A 213 -18.48 0.35 -18.42
N ASP A 214 -17.91 1.53 -18.65
CA ASP A 214 -17.62 2.48 -17.57
C ASP A 214 -18.75 3.50 -17.37
N LYS A 215 -18.77 4.14 -16.20
CA LYS A 215 -19.78 5.12 -15.80
C LYS A 215 -19.13 6.41 -15.33
N PHE A 216 -19.24 7.44 -16.17
CA PHE A 216 -18.79 8.80 -15.84
C PHE A 216 -19.89 9.57 -15.11
N VAL A 217 -19.69 9.89 -13.83
CA VAL A 217 -20.63 10.63 -12.98
C VAL A 217 -20.20 12.09 -12.87
N LEU A 218 -20.85 12.94 -13.63
CA LEU A 218 -20.53 14.37 -13.78
C LEU A 218 -21.45 15.24 -12.91
N SER A 219 -20.92 16.34 -12.39
CA SER A 219 -21.72 17.42 -11.81
C SER A 219 -22.16 18.42 -12.88
N ASN A 220 -22.96 19.43 -12.52
CA ASN A 220 -23.41 20.47 -13.45
C ASN A 220 -22.82 21.86 -13.17
N ASP A 221 -21.74 21.92 -12.38
CA ASP A 221 -21.01 23.14 -11.99
C ASP A 221 -19.57 23.24 -12.56
N GLY A 222 -18.98 22.15 -13.05
CA GLY A 222 -17.68 22.11 -13.76
C GLY A 222 -17.74 21.52 -15.18
N MET A 223 -16.59 21.41 -15.83
CA MET A 223 -16.40 20.84 -17.18
C MET A 223 -15.24 19.83 -17.22
N SER A 224 -15.51 18.57 -16.87
CA SER A 224 -14.51 17.50 -16.92
C SER A 224 -14.18 17.08 -18.37
N ILE A 225 -12.99 16.53 -18.60
CA ILE A 225 -12.52 16.03 -19.89
C ILE A 225 -12.55 14.50 -19.86
N ILE A 226 -13.35 13.88 -20.73
CA ILE A 226 -13.37 12.42 -20.89
C ILE A 226 -12.49 12.05 -22.09
N GLN A 227 -11.48 11.21 -21.85
CA GLN A 227 -10.43 10.96 -22.84
C GLN A 227 -10.78 9.88 -23.86
N ASP A 228 -11.44 8.81 -23.45
CA ASP A 228 -11.41 7.50 -24.14
C ASP A 228 -12.79 6.88 -24.44
N PHE A 229 -13.87 7.42 -23.85
CA PHE A 229 -15.28 7.00 -23.96
C PHE A 229 -15.65 6.11 -25.17
N ASP A 230 -15.98 4.83 -24.94
CA ASP A 230 -16.57 3.95 -25.94
C ASP A 230 -18.11 3.94 -25.85
N ALA A 231 -18.76 4.61 -26.80
CA ALA A 231 -20.22 4.65 -26.91
C ALA A 231 -20.91 3.29 -27.19
N ALA A 232 -20.16 2.19 -27.29
CA ALA A 232 -20.70 0.83 -27.33
C ALA A 232 -20.85 0.18 -25.94
N GLU A 233 -20.08 0.63 -24.95
CA GLU A 233 -19.97 0.00 -23.61
C GLU A 233 -20.30 1.02 -22.49
N ASP A 234 -19.85 2.27 -22.62
CA ASP A 234 -19.89 3.29 -21.55
C ASP A 234 -21.21 4.04 -21.41
N THR A 235 -21.40 4.62 -20.21
CA THR A 235 -22.54 5.45 -19.83
C THR A 235 -22.13 6.72 -19.10
N ILE A 236 -23.01 7.73 -19.13
CA ILE A 236 -22.82 9.01 -18.45
C ILE A 236 -23.99 9.23 -17.50
N GLU A 237 -23.71 9.65 -16.28
CA GLU A 237 -24.70 10.18 -15.36
C GLU A 237 -24.39 11.65 -15.09
N ILE A 238 -25.37 12.54 -15.28
CA ILE A 238 -25.26 13.93 -14.84
C ILE A 238 -26.12 14.10 -13.60
N SER A 239 -25.46 14.39 -12.48
CA SER A 239 -26.11 14.83 -11.25
C SER A 239 -26.53 16.28 -11.38
N TYR A 240 -27.79 16.61 -11.06
CA TYR A 240 -28.30 17.98 -11.19
C TYR A 240 -29.23 18.37 -10.03
N THR A 241 -29.24 19.67 -9.71
CA THR A 241 -30.18 20.24 -8.74
C THR A 241 -31.26 21.10 -9.43
N GLY A 242 -32.51 20.97 -8.97
CA GLY A 242 -33.61 21.84 -9.41
C GLY A 242 -34.42 21.30 -10.59
N ALA A 243 -34.35 21.96 -11.74
CA ALA A 243 -35.09 21.58 -12.94
C ALA A 243 -34.26 20.61 -13.80
N GLU A 244 -34.93 19.65 -14.44
CA GLU A 244 -34.30 18.73 -15.40
C GLU A 244 -33.69 19.53 -16.57
N PRO A 245 -32.36 19.51 -16.77
CA PRO A 245 -31.69 20.36 -17.76
C PRO A 245 -31.93 19.88 -19.19
N ALA A 246 -32.02 20.81 -20.13
CA ALA A 246 -32.04 20.49 -21.55
C ALA A 246 -30.63 20.14 -22.03
N LEU A 247 -30.40 18.87 -22.36
CA LEU A 247 -29.13 18.40 -22.89
C LEU A 247 -28.97 18.68 -24.39
N THR A 248 -27.79 19.14 -24.78
CA THR A 248 -27.39 19.40 -26.17
C THR A 248 -25.90 19.12 -26.36
N THR A 249 -25.44 19.00 -27.60
CA THR A 249 -24.01 18.84 -27.92
C THR A 249 -23.56 19.84 -28.98
N GLU A 250 -22.29 20.28 -28.90
CA GLU A 250 -21.65 21.10 -29.92
C GLU A 250 -20.22 20.64 -30.23
N GLN A 251 -19.71 21.00 -31.40
CA GLN A 251 -18.37 20.62 -31.85
C GLN A 251 -17.36 21.74 -31.60
N SER A 252 -16.24 21.42 -30.95
CA SER A 252 -15.17 22.36 -30.61
C SER A 252 -13.88 22.06 -31.41
N GLN A 253 -12.75 22.66 -31.01
CA GLN A 253 -11.43 22.28 -31.54
C GLN A 253 -10.84 21.07 -30.79
N ASP A 254 -11.33 20.80 -29.59
CA ASP A 254 -10.73 19.90 -28.60
C ASP A 254 -11.59 18.63 -28.38
N GLY A 255 -12.72 18.52 -29.09
CA GLY A 255 -13.64 17.39 -29.03
C GLY A 255 -15.12 17.79 -29.15
N LEU A 256 -16.01 16.81 -28.96
CA LEU A 256 -17.44 17.03 -28.77
C LEU A 256 -17.69 17.56 -27.35
N VAL A 257 -18.44 18.65 -27.22
CA VAL A 257 -18.85 19.20 -25.92
C VAL A 257 -20.28 18.80 -25.63
N LEU A 258 -20.54 18.29 -24.43
CA LEU A 258 -21.87 18.05 -23.88
C LEU A 258 -22.28 19.23 -23.00
N LEU A 259 -23.48 19.77 -23.24
CA LEU A 259 -24.01 20.93 -22.54
C LEU A 259 -25.34 20.62 -21.85
N ALA A 260 -25.47 21.05 -20.60
CA ALA A 260 -26.72 21.11 -19.83
C ALA A 260 -27.20 22.57 -19.76
N ASP A 261 -28.41 22.86 -20.28
CA ASP A 261 -28.98 24.22 -20.39
C ASP A 261 -28.05 25.26 -21.06
N GLY A 262 -27.12 24.80 -21.89
CA GLY A 262 -26.12 25.63 -22.56
C GLY A 262 -24.89 26.00 -21.71
N GLN A 263 -24.67 25.34 -20.58
CA GLN A 263 -23.38 25.27 -19.89
C GLN A 263 -22.69 23.95 -20.24
N ALA A 264 -21.40 23.99 -20.55
CA ALA A 264 -20.63 22.80 -20.85
C ALA A 264 -20.39 21.99 -19.56
N VAL A 265 -20.53 20.67 -19.65
CA VAL A 265 -20.42 19.72 -18.53
C VAL A 265 -19.33 18.67 -18.80
N ALA A 266 -19.13 18.29 -20.06
CA ALA A 266 -17.98 17.46 -20.44
C ALA A 266 -17.46 17.77 -21.84
N VAL A 267 -16.18 17.50 -22.06
CA VAL A 267 -15.54 17.45 -23.38
C VAL A 267 -15.05 16.03 -23.65
N PHE A 268 -15.51 15.43 -24.75
CA PHE A 268 -15.10 14.10 -25.20
C PHE A 268 -14.01 14.23 -26.26
N SER A 269 -12.78 13.87 -25.91
CA SER A 269 -11.61 14.10 -26.78
C SER A 269 -11.59 13.21 -28.04
N ASN A 270 -12.31 12.09 -28.00
CA ASN A 270 -12.32 11.02 -28.99
C ASN A 270 -13.62 10.92 -29.83
N LEU A 271 -14.66 11.72 -29.54
CA LEU A 271 -15.98 11.63 -30.17
C LEU A 271 -16.28 12.74 -31.19
N ASP A 272 -16.92 12.36 -32.30
CA ASP A 272 -17.59 13.28 -33.22
C ASP A 272 -19.08 13.50 -32.86
N THR A 273 -19.72 12.51 -32.22
CA THR A 273 -21.15 12.48 -31.86
C THR A 273 -21.41 11.60 -30.64
N LEU A 274 -22.43 11.92 -29.85
CA LEU A 274 -22.88 11.14 -28.69
C LEU A 274 -24.35 10.72 -28.89
N ASP A 275 -24.70 9.47 -28.55
CA ASP A 275 -26.10 9.06 -28.44
C ASP A 275 -26.64 9.46 -27.07
N MET A 276 -27.64 10.33 -27.06
CA MET A 276 -28.22 10.86 -25.82
C MET A 276 -28.95 9.79 -24.99
N SER A 277 -29.17 8.58 -25.49
CA SER A 277 -29.66 7.47 -24.64
C SER A 277 -28.60 6.92 -23.67
N LEU A 278 -27.33 7.25 -23.85
CA LEU A 278 -26.24 6.89 -22.93
C LEU A 278 -26.13 7.85 -21.74
N VAL A 279 -26.84 8.99 -21.77
CA VAL A 279 -26.81 10.01 -20.72
C VAL A 279 -28.05 9.89 -19.82
N GLN A 280 -27.84 9.52 -18.57
CA GLN A 280 -28.85 9.52 -17.52
C GLN A 280 -28.81 10.83 -16.74
N LEU A 281 -29.98 11.43 -16.50
CA LEU A 281 -30.14 12.57 -15.59
C LEU A 281 -30.59 12.08 -14.22
N VAL A 282 -29.85 12.43 -13.16
CA VAL A 282 -30.19 12.08 -11.76
C VAL A 282 -30.36 13.35 -10.94
N SER A 283 -31.54 13.52 -10.35
CA SER A 283 -31.83 14.63 -9.45
C SER A 283 -31.27 14.33 -8.06
N THR A 284 -30.48 15.27 -7.54
CA THR A 284 -29.97 15.30 -6.15
C THR A 284 -30.77 16.26 -5.29
#